data_AF-A0A2H0DYJ3-F1
#
_entry.id   AF-A0A2H0DYJ3-F1
#
_cell.length_a   1.000
_cell.length_b   1.000
_cell.length_c   1.000
_cell.angle_alpha   90.00
_cell.angle_beta   90.00
_cell.angle_gamma   90.00
#
_symmetry.space_group_name_H-M   'P 1'
#
loop_
_entity.id
_entity.type
_entity.pdbx_description
1 polymer ?
#
loop_
_entity_poly.entity_id
_entity_poly.type
_entity_poly.pdbx_seq_one_letter_code
_entity_poly.pdbx_strand_id
1 'polypeptide(L)'
;EHITLTNLTEGIMAKKNANEGSVYKDGNIEIRRNHCKELFIKDVKSGVEIRLSSHLGGRGLEFTNWGGTPSRVTPVRIANGIGWAVVPSTR
;
A
#
# COMPACT_ATOMS: atom_id res chain seq x y z
N GLU A 1 23.47 -30.77 18.00
CA GLU A 1 22.37 -29.80 18.22
C GLU A 1 21.59 -29.69 16.92
N HIS A 2 20.35 -30.21 16.90
CA HIS A 2 19.49 -30.20 15.72
C HIS A 2 18.92 -28.79 15.55
N ILE A 3 19.47 -28.01 14.61
CA ILE A 3 18.86 -26.75 14.19
C ILE A 3 17.63 -27.11 13.35
N THR A 4 16.45 -27.08 13.96
CA THR A 4 15.19 -27.24 13.26
C THR A 4 14.99 -26.08 12.29
N LEU A 5 14.74 -26.41 11.02
CA LEU A 5 14.51 -25.46 9.91
C LEU A 5 13.47 -24.38 10.23
N THR A 6 12.57 -24.63 11.19
CA THR A 6 11.56 -23.70 11.70
C THR A 6 12.13 -22.36 12.18
N ASN A 7 13.27 -22.36 12.88
CA ASN A 7 13.88 -21.11 13.38
C ASN A 7 14.52 -20.28 12.26
N LEU A 8 14.99 -20.93 11.19
CA LEU A 8 15.51 -20.26 10.00
C LEU A 8 14.37 -19.65 9.18
N THR A 9 13.25 -20.34 9.01
CA THR A 9 12.08 -19.78 8.32
C THR A 9 11.48 -18.61 9.09
N GLU A 10 11.37 -18.69 10.41
CA GLU A 10 10.90 -17.55 11.23
C GLU A 10 11.87 -16.37 11.17
N GLY A 11 13.18 -16.61 11.23
CA GLY A 11 14.19 -15.56 11.08
C GLY A 11 14.24 -14.94 9.67
N ILE A 12 14.00 -15.73 8.63
CA ILE A 12 13.93 -15.26 7.23
C ILE A 12 12.62 -14.53 6.96
N MET A 13 11.49 -15.00 7.50
CA MET A 13 10.18 -14.33 7.42
C MET A 13 10.19 -13.02 8.22
N ALA A 14 10.83 -12.99 9.39
CA ALA A 14 11.02 -11.78 10.19
C ALA A 14 11.98 -10.78 9.52
N LYS A 15 13.05 -11.25 8.87
CA LYS A 15 13.96 -10.38 8.09
C LYS A 15 13.37 -9.90 6.78
N LYS A 16 12.46 -10.65 6.15
CA LYS A 16 11.74 -10.21 4.95
C LYS A 16 10.78 -9.05 5.25
N ASN A 17 10.29 -8.97 6.49
CA ASN A 17 9.47 -7.86 6.98
C ASN A 17 10.26 -6.63 7.46
N ALA A 18 11.59 -6.72 7.57
CA ALA A 18 12.41 -5.63 8.12
C ALA A 18 12.67 -4.47 7.14
N ASN A 19 12.44 -4.67 5.84
CA ASN A 19 12.62 -3.65 4.79
C ASN A 19 11.31 -3.26 4.07
N GLU A 20 10.16 -3.78 4.52
CA GLU A 20 8.82 -3.41 4.06
C GLU A 20 8.03 -2.86 5.26
N GLY A 21 8.49 -1.71 5.77
CA GLY A 21 7.93 -1.13 6.98
C GLY A 21 6.56 -0.50 6.73
N SER A 22 5.54 -0.93 7.47
CA SER A 22 4.35 -0.13 7.67
C SER A 22 4.77 1.18 8.34
N VAL A 23 4.52 2.29 7.66
CA VAL A 23 4.79 3.65 8.14
C VAL A 23 3.66 4.12 9.04
N TYR A 24 2.43 3.72 8.71
CA TYR A 24 1.23 4.05 9.44
C TYR A 24 0.16 2.97 9.18
N LYS A 25 -0.65 2.67 10.19
CA LYS A 25 -1.82 1.82 10.02
C LYS A 25 -2.89 2.19 11.04
N ASP A 26 -4.04 2.61 10.54
CA ASP A 26 -5.29 2.57 11.29
C ASP A 26 -6.28 1.64 10.56
N GLY A 27 -7.38 1.25 11.21
CA GLY A 27 -8.32 0.29 10.61
C GLY A 27 -8.90 0.69 9.24
N ASN A 28 -8.68 1.94 8.80
CA ASN A 28 -9.13 2.46 7.52
C ASN A 28 -7.99 2.65 6.51
N ILE A 29 -6.78 3.01 6.96
CA ILE A 29 -5.65 3.36 6.09
C ILE A 29 -4.39 2.59 6.49
N GLU A 30 -3.69 2.06 5.50
CA GLU A 30 -2.36 1.48 5.65
C GLU A 30 -1.36 2.21 4.74
N ILE A 31 -0.27 2.72 5.32
CA ILE A 31 0.83 3.35 4.59
C ILE A 31 2.06 2.47 4.73
N ARG A 32 2.69 2.12 3.62
CA ARG A 32 3.87 1.22 3.60
C ARG A 32 4.92 1.73 2.63
N ARG A 33 6.19 1.35 2.87
CA ARG A 33 7.27 1.52 1.90
C ARG A 33 7.74 0.18 1.38
N ASN A 34 8.05 0.10 0.08
CA ASN A 34 8.73 -1.07 -0.47
C ASN A 34 10.26 -0.92 -0.36
N HIS A 35 10.99 -1.98 -0.72
CA HIS A 35 12.45 -1.99 -0.75
C HIS A 35 13.07 -0.96 -1.72
N CYS A 36 12.29 -0.46 -2.69
CA CYS A 36 12.67 0.63 -3.61
C CYS A 36 12.36 2.03 -3.04
N LYS A 37 11.99 2.15 -1.76
CA LYS A 37 11.60 3.39 -1.06
C LYS A 37 10.36 4.09 -1.64
N GLU A 38 9.57 3.40 -2.45
CA GLU A 38 8.29 3.92 -2.94
C GLU A 38 7.27 3.86 -1.81
N LEU A 39 6.41 4.88 -1.72
CA LEU A 39 5.40 4.99 -0.68
C LEU A 39 4.05 4.54 -1.25
N PHE A 40 3.35 3.67 -0.53
CA PHE A 40 2.03 3.19 -0.90
C PHE A 40 1.04 3.58 0.18
N ILE A 41 -0.13 4.08 -0.21
CA ILE A 41 -1.24 4.43 0.68
C ILE A 41 -2.43 3.60 0.26
N LYS A 42 -2.89 2.71 1.13
CA LYS A 42 -4.00 1.79 0.88
C LYS A 42 -5.19 2.15 1.75
N ASP A 43 -6.36 2.25 1.13
CA ASP A 43 -7.63 2.19 1.84
C ASP A 43 -7.95 0.73 2.15
N VAL A 44 -8.02 0.39 3.44
CA VAL A 44 -8.14 -0.99 3.93
C VAL A 44 -9.47 -1.61 3.49
N LYS A 45 -10.54 -0.82 3.45
CA LYS A 45 -11.89 -1.29 3.16
C LYS A 45 -12.08 -1.62 1.68
N SER A 46 -11.66 -0.72 0.79
CA SER A 46 -11.79 -0.90 -0.66
C SER A 46 -10.64 -1.70 -1.26
N GLY A 47 -9.49 -1.75 -0.58
CA GLY A 47 -8.26 -2.37 -1.09
C GLY A 47 -7.57 -1.53 -2.17
N VAL A 48 -8.07 -0.33 -2.49
CA VAL A 48 -7.44 0.58 -3.43
C VAL A 48 -6.15 1.12 -2.84
N GLU A 49 -5.10 1.12 -3.65
CA GLU A 49 -3.78 1.55 -3.26
C GLU A 49 -3.26 2.65 -4.20
N ILE A 50 -2.79 3.74 -3.61
CA ILE A 50 -2.11 4.85 -4.26
C ILE A 50 -0.61 4.61 -4.14
N ARG A 51 0.09 4.55 -5.26
CA ARG A 51 1.55 4.51 -5.31
C ARG A 51 2.09 5.93 -5.52
N LEU A 52 2.89 6.37 -4.57
CA LEU A 52 3.69 7.58 -4.63
C LEU A 52 5.13 7.19 -4.97
N SER A 53 5.46 7.26 -6.25
CA SER A 53 6.83 7.05 -6.71
C SER A 53 7.51 8.40 -6.97
N SER A 54 8.60 8.66 -6.24
CA SER A 54 9.53 9.74 -6.57
C SER A 54 10.54 9.33 -7.65
N HIS A 55 10.59 8.05 -8.00
CA HIS A 55 11.55 7.49 -8.94
C HIS A 55 10.87 7.26 -10.29
N LEU A 56 11.51 7.75 -11.36
CA LEU A 56 11.10 7.66 -12.76
C LEU A 56 10.14 8.77 -13.25
N GLY A 57 10.66 10.00 -13.31
CA GLY A 57 10.31 10.93 -14.39
C GLY A 57 8.93 11.60 -14.36
N GLY A 58 8.33 11.78 -13.17
CA GLY A 58 7.16 12.66 -13.04
C GLY A 58 5.82 12.07 -13.50
N ARG A 59 5.65 10.75 -13.44
CA ARG A 59 4.41 10.07 -13.87
C ARG A 59 3.18 10.27 -12.97
N GLY A 60 3.28 11.11 -11.95
CA GLY A 60 2.14 11.49 -11.10
C GLY A 60 1.71 10.38 -10.14
N LEU A 61 0.41 10.37 -9.79
CA LEU A 61 -0.19 9.39 -8.88
C LEU A 61 -0.71 8.19 -9.66
N GLU A 62 -0.29 6.98 -9.26
CA GLU A 62 -0.80 5.73 -9.83
C GLU A 62 -1.75 5.06 -8.85
N PHE A 63 -2.92 4.62 -9.34
CA PHE A 63 -3.94 3.93 -8.55
C PHE A 63 -4.03 2.48 -9.00
N THR A 64 -3.87 1.55 -8.07
CA THR A 64 -4.03 0.13 -8.33
C THR A 64 -5.16 -0.42 -7.48
N ASN A 65 -5.89 -1.38 -8.06
CA ASN A 65 -7.02 -2.02 -7.41
C ASN A 65 -6.79 -3.53 -7.34
N TRP A 66 -6.04 -3.94 -6.32
CA TRP A 66 -5.69 -5.34 -6.07
C TRP A 66 -6.79 -6.11 -5.31
N GLY A 67 -7.80 -5.41 -4.78
CA GLY A 67 -8.81 -5.96 -3.87
C GLY A 67 -9.97 -6.72 -4.51
N GLY A 68 -9.89 -7.04 -5.81
CA GLY A 68 -10.91 -7.82 -6.53
C GLY A 68 -12.24 -7.10 -6.77
N THR A 69 -12.54 -6.03 -6.04
CA THR A 69 -13.72 -5.19 -6.28
C THR A 69 -13.34 -4.01 -7.16
N PRO A 70 -13.74 -3.98 -8.43
CA PRO A 70 -13.47 -2.82 -9.28
C PRO A 70 -14.03 -1.57 -8.59
N SER A 71 -13.22 -0.53 -8.57
CA SER A 71 -13.45 0.69 -7.81
C SER A 71 -13.00 1.85 -8.67
N ARG A 72 -13.85 2.86 -8.77
CA ARG A 72 -13.57 4.09 -9.48
C ARG A 72 -12.88 5.05 -8.52
N VAL A 73 -11.77 5.62 -8.97
CA VAL A 73 -11.07 6.68 -8.26
C VAL A 73 -11.38 8.01 -8.95
N THR A 74 -11.91 8.97 -8.21
CA THR A 74 -12.21 10.31 -8.73
C THR A 74 -11.57 11.39 -7.87
N PRO A 75 -10.94 12.41 -8.47
CA PRO A 75 -10.42 13.54 -7.70
C PRO A 75 -11.59 14.27 -7.04
N VAL A 76 -11.41 14.69 -5.79
CA VAL A 76 -12.37 15.51 -5.05
C VAL A 76 -11.66 16.71 -4.47
N ARG A 77 -12.37 17.84 -4.38
CA ARG A 77 -11.85 19.03 -3.71
C ARG A 77 -12.05 18.86 -2.21
N ILE A 78 -10.97 18.98 -1.45
CA ILE A 78 -11.01 19.11 0.02
C ILE A 78 -10.60 20.54 0.37
N ALA A 79 -10.97 21.03 1.56
CA ALA A 79 -10.92 22.45 1.94
C ALA A 79 -9.74 23.23 1.33
N ASN A 80 -8.51 22.74 1.53
CA ASN A 80 -7.28 23.36 1.02
C ASN A 80 -6.44 22.40 0.14
N GLY A 81 -7.05 21.44 -0.55
CA GLY A 81 -6.30 20.45 -1.32
C GLY A 81 -7.13 19.64 -2.32
N ILE A 82 -6.45 18.71 -2.98
CA ILE A 82 -7.08 17.69 -3.83
C ILE A 82 -6.99 16.37 -3.08
N GLY A 83 -8.15 15.78 -2.82
CA GLY A 83 -8.30 14.41 -2.31
C GLY A 83 -8.75 13.47 -3.43
N TRP A 84 -8.95 12.21 -3.07
CA TRP A 84 -9.46 11.18 -3.97
C TRP A 84 -10.58 10.42 -3.29
N ALA A 85 -11.73 10.32 -3.95
CA ALA A 85 -12.81 9.45 -3.51
C ALA A 85 -12.65 8.09 -4.20
N VAL A 86 -12.74 7.03 -3.40
CA VAL A 86 -12.77 5.65 -3.88
C VAL A 86 -14.21 5.16 -3.77
N VAL A 87 -14.83 4.91 -4.92
CA VAL A 87 -16.21 4.44 -5.01
C VAL A 87 -16.21 3.03 -5.59
N PRO A 88 -16.74 2.01 -4.88
CA PRO A 88 -16.92 0.69 -5.47
C PRO A 88 -17.75 0.80 -6.75
N SER A 89 -17.28 0.21 -7.86
CA SER A 89 -18.09 0.14 -9.07
C SER A 89 -19.05 -1.03 -8.95
N THR A 90 -20.34 -0.74 -8.82
CA THR A 90 -21.38 -1.74 -9.04
C THR A 90 -21.40 -2.06 -10.53
N ARG A 91 -21.12 -3.32 -10.89
CA ARG A 91 -21.49 -3.85 -12.20
C ARG A 91 -22.98 -4.13 -12.22
#